data_AF-A0AAV5DEJ8-F1
#
_entry.id   AF-A0AAV5DEJ8-F1
#
_cell.length_a   1.000
_cell.length_b   1.000
_cell.length_c   1.000
_cell.angle_alpha   90.00
_cell.angle_beta   90.00
_cell.angle_gamma   90.00
#
_symmetry.space_group_name_H-M   'P 1'
#
loop_
_entity.id
_entity.type
_entity.pdbx_description
1 polymer ?
#
loop_
_entity_poly.entity_id
_entity_poly.type
_entity_poly.pdbx_seq_one_letter_code
_entity_poly.pdbx_strand_id
1 'polypeptide(L)'
;MRSLAAVLFVLPVLAGAASAGFVDPPEDMPAGTGPLQLARFAVLVYNLNRDAKLRYIDVSDTERHPHKGGVKYEMTVTAASPTGATGQYRAVVWGIPKSYQWMLLEFKHIKMTK
;
A
#
# COMPACT_ATOMS: atom_id res chain seq x y z
N MET A 1 6.31 -2.02 -48.98
CA MET A 1 7.13 -1.11 -48.14
C MET A 1 6.19 -0.45 -47.15
N ARG A 2 6.20 -0.90 -45.88
CA ARG A 2 5.31 -0.40 -44.83
C ARG A 2 6.10 0.62 -44.00
N SER A 3 5.60 1.84 -43.97
CA SER A 3 6.27 3.03 -43.42
C SER A 3 6.53 2.88 -41.92
N LEU A 4 7.78 3.10 -41.51
CA LEU A 4 8.23 3.20 -40.12
C LEU A 4 7.93 4.61 -39.61
N ALA A 5 6.85 4.79 -38.85
CA ALA A 5 6.60 6.01 -38.10
C ALA A 5 7.32 5.91 -36.75
N ALA A 6 8.55 6.44 -36.68
CA ALA A 6 9.26 6.68 -35.44
C ALA A 6 8.63 7.86 -34.72
N VAL A 7 7.91 7.60 -33.62
CA VAL A 7 7.43 8.68 -32.74
C VAL A 7 8.47 8.85 -31.63
N LEU A 8 9.28 9.89 -31.80
CA LEU A 8 10.16 10.46 -30.77
C LEU A 8 9.30 11.09 -29.67
N PHE A 9 9.38 10.56 -28.44
CA PHE A 9 8.90 11.26 -27.26
C PHE A 9 10.10 11.77 -26.45
N VAL A 10 10.24 13.09 -26.42
CA VAL A 10 11.23 13.82 -25.64
C VAL A 10 10.82 13.74 -24.16
N LEU A 11 11.70 13.17 -23.32
CA LEU A 11 11.55 13.18 -21.86
C LEU A 11 11.97 14.54 -21.30
N PRO A 12 11.13 15.23 -20.50
CA PRO A 12 11.64 16.28 -19.63
C PRO A 12 12.21 15.64 -18.35
N VAL A 13 13.52 15.81 -18.15
CA VAL A 13 14.17 15.64 -16.84
C VAL A 13 13.70 16.77 -15.94
N LEU A 14 13.08 16.44 -14.82
CA LEU A 14 12.84 17.36 -13.70
C LEU A 14 13.63 16.85 -12.50
N ALA A 15 14.77 17.50 -12.27
CA ALA A 15 15.48 17.47 -11.00
C ALA A 15 14.69 18.29 -9.98
N GLY A 16 14.47 17.73 -8.79
CA GLY A 16 13.79 18.41 -7.69
C GLY A 16 13.66 17.50 -6.48
N ALA A 17 14.76 17.28 -5.76
CA ALA A 17 14.70 16.78 -4.39
C ALA A 17 14.22 17.95 -3.51
N ALA A 18 12.96 17.84 -3.06
CA ALA A 18 12.43 18.65 -1.99
C ALA A 18 11.58 17.73 -1.12
N SER A 19 12.01 17.51 0.12
CA SER A 19 11.19 16.92 1.18
C SER A 19 9.97 17.81 1.36
N ALA A 20 8.85 17.45 0.74
CA ALA A 20 7.58 18.13 0.90
C ALA A 20 6.89 17.57 2.15
N GLY A 21 6.53 18.47 3.05
CA GLY A 21 6.06 18.19 4.41
C GLY A 21 4.86 17.26 4.49
N PHE A 22 4.80 16.59 5.64
CA PHE A 22 3.64 15.93 6.20
C PHE A 22 2.35 16.73 5.93
N VAL A 23 1.45 16.14 5.14
CA VAL A 23 0.08 16.62 4.94
C VAL A 23 -0.78 15.90 5.97
N ASP A 24 -1.51 16.67 6.78
CA ASP A 24 -2.47 16.10 7.73
C ASP A 24 -3.47 15.16 7.03
N PRO A 25 -3.95 14.11 7.73
CA PRO A 25 -4.99 13.25 7.18
C PRO A 25 -6.18 14.12 6.72
N PRO A 26 -6.69 13.94 5.50
CA PRO A 26 -7.86 14.69 5.06
C PRO A 26 -9.03 14.43 6.04
N GLU A 27 -9.64 15.50 6.55
CA GLU A 27 -10.79 15.50 7.48
C GLU A 27 -11.99 14.68 6.98
N ASP A 28 -11.98 14.28 5.72
CA ASP A 28 -13.03 13.56 5.00
C ASP A 28 -12.92 12.02 5.03
N MET A 29 -12.09 11.47 5.90
CA MET A 29 -12.04 10.02 6.10
C MET A 29 -13.19 9.59 7.02
N PRO A 30 -14.01 8.56 6.69
CA PRO A 30 -14.95 8.02 7.67
C PRO A 30 -14.13 7.56 8.88
N ALA A 31 -14.53 7.99 10.08
CA ALA A 31 -13.81 7.73 11.32
C ALA A 31 -13.38 6.25 11.39
N GLY A 32 -12.06 5.99 11.30
CA GLY A 32 -11.51 4.62 11.36
C GLY A 32 -10.87 4.05 10.08
N THR A 33 -10.40 4.86 9.12
CA THR A 33 -9.68 4.36 7.92
C THR A 33 -8.20 4.77 7.87
N GLY A 34 -7.59 4.94 9.04
CA GLY A 34 -6.17 5.22 9.18
C GLY A 34 -5.28 4.02 8.79
N PRO A 35 -3.97 4.24 8.61
CA PRO A 35 -3.02 3.19 8.24
C PRO A 35 -3.11 1.95 9.13
N LEU A 36 -3.29 2.14 10.44
CA LEU A 36 -3.50 1.05 11.41
C LEU A 36 -4.69 0.15 11.07
N GLN A 37 -5.84 0.73 10.74
CA GLN A 37 -7.04 -0.05 10.41
C GLN A 37 -6.87 -0.79 9.09
N LEU A 38 -6.27 -0.13 8.09
CA LEU A 38 -5.98 -0.75 6.80
C LEU A 38 -4.95 -1.88 6.89
N ALA A 39 -3.93 -1.75 7.74
CA ALA A 39 -2.97 -2.81 8.00
C ALA A 39 -3.59 -4.02 8.70
N ARG A 40 -4.46 -3.79 9.69
CA ARG A 40 -5.23 -4.88 10.34
C ARG A 40 -6.16 -5.58 9.35
N PHE A 41 -6.85 -4.82 8.50
CA PHE A 41 -7.65 -5.35 7.40
C PHE A 41 -6.81 -6.21 6.45
N ALA A 42 -5.64 -5.73 6.04
CA ALA A 42 -4.74 -6.47 5.16
C ALA A 42 -4.31 -7.83 5.76
N VAL A 43 -3.93 -7.85 7.05
CA VAL A 43 -3.57 -9.09 7.75
C VAL A 43 -4.77 -10.04 7.85
N LEU A 44 -5.96 -9.53 8.17
CA LEU A 44 -7.18 -10.34 8.24
C LEU A 44 -7.49 -10.99 6.89
N VAL A 45 -7.55 -10.20 5.82
CA VAL A 45 -7.86 -10.72 4.48
C VAL A 45 -6.78 -11.69 3.99
N TYR A 46 -5.51 -11.42 4.27
CA TYR A 46 -4.44 -12.37 3.95
C TYR A 46 -4.61 -13.71 4.68
N ASN A 47 -4.90 -13.68 5.98
CA ASN A 47 -5.13 -14.88 6.77
C ASN A 47 -6.31 -15.70 6.23
N LEU A 48 -7.44 -15.04 5.92
CA LEU A 48 -8.62 -15.69 5.36
C LEU A 48 -8.33 -16.30 3.98
N ASN A 49 -7.58 -15.60 3.12
CA ASN A 49 -7.30 -16.06 1.76
C ASN A 49 -6.21 -17.14 1.66
N ARG A 50 -5.33 -17.24 2.66
CA ARG A 50 -4.16 -18.15 2.64
C ARG A 50 -4.18 -19.19 3.74
N ASP A 51 -5.26 -19.26 4.53
CA ASP A 51 -5.32 -20.03 5.78
C ASP A 51 -4.10 -19.78 6.69
N ALA A 52 -3.64 -18.53 6.70
CA ALA A 52 -2.52 -18.10 7.54
C ALA A 52 -3.04 -17.63 8.91
N LYS A 53 -2.14 -17.56 9.88
CA LYS A 53 -2.45 -17.16 11.26
C LYS A 53 -1.52 -16.05 11.75
N LEU A 54 -1.29 -15.05 10.89
CA LEU A 54 -0.48 -13.89 11.22
C LEU A 54 -1.21 -12.99 12.21
N ARG A 55 -0.49 -12.48 13.21
CA ARG A 55 -0.96 -11.47 14.15
C ARG A 55 -0.32 -10.13 13.80
N TYR A 56 -1.16 -9.12 13.56
CA TYR A 56 -0.71 -7.74 13.35
C TYR A 56 0.13 -7.27 14.56
N ILE A 57 1.25 -6.60 14.29
CA ILE A 57 2.08 -5.95 15.30
C ILE A 57 2.08 -4.43 15.06
N ASP A 58 2.53 -4.01 13.89
CA ASP A 58 2.75 -2.58 13.60
C ASP A 58 2.64 -2.26 12.10
N VAL A 59 2.53 -0.98 11.78
CA VAL A 59 2.53 -0.45 10.42
C VAL A 59 3.49 0.74 10.31
N SER A 60 4.35 0.71 9.29
CA SER A 60 5.29 1.77 8.94
C SER A 60 5.21 2.10 7.45
N ASP A 61 5.98 3.11 7.03
CA ASP A 61 6.21 3.46 5.62
C ASP A 61 4.92 3.51 4.79
N THR A 62 3.96 4.30 5.28
CA THR A 62 2.67 4.42 4.61
C THR A 62 2.70 5.51 3.56
N GLU A 63 2.53 5.11 2.32
CA GLU A 63 2.29 6.01 1.20
C GLU A 63 0.86 5.89 0.70
N ARG A 64 0.36 7.01 0.16
CA ARG A 64 -0.99 7.08 -0.40
C ARG A 64 -0.93 7.72 -1.78
N HIS A 65 -1.61 7.09 -2.74
CA HIS A 65 -1.68 7.56 -4.12
C HIS A 65 -3.13 7.46 -4.65
N PRO A 66 -3.67 8.49 -5.33
CA PRO A 66 -4.89 8.35 -6.10
C PRO A 66 -4.76 7.22 -7.14
N HIS A 67 -5.76 6.35 -7.26
CA HIS A 67 -5.72 5.23 -8.19
C HIS A 67 -7.12 4.77 -8.60
N LYS A 68 -7.42 4.75 -9.91
CA LYS A 68 -8.67 4.20 -10.49
C LYS A 68 -9.96 4.64 -9.77
N GLY A 69 -10.12 5.94 -9.52
CA GLY A 69 -11.31 6.49 -8.85
C GLY A 69 -11.39 6.23 -7.34
N GLY A 70 -10.36 5.61 -6.76
CA GLY A 70 -10.18 5.45 -5.32
C GLY A 70 -8.78 5.85 -4.89
N VAL A 71 -8.35 5.29 -3.77
CA VAL A 71 -7.08 5.57 -3.13
C VAL A 71 -6.36 4.25 -2.89
N LYS A 72 -5.10 4.19 -3.33
CA LYS A 72 -4.17 3.10 -3.05
C LYS A 72 -3.27 3.49 -1.88
N TYR A 73 -3.14 2.59 -0.93
CA TYR A 73 -2.25 2.67 0.22
C TYR A 73 -1.18 1.62 0.06
N GLU A 74 0.07 2.02 0.13
CA GLU A 74 1.22 1.12 0.21
C GLU A 74 1.77 1.23 1.61
N MET A 75 1.92 0.11 2.31
CA MET A 75 2.30 0.07 3.72
C MET A 75 3.32 -1.04 3.94
N THR A 76 4.24 -0.82 4.87
CA THR A 76 5.04 -1.89 5.47
C THR A 76 4.33 -2.37 6.74
N VAL A 77 3.87 -3.62 6.75
CA VAL A 77 3.17 -4.22 7.88
C VAL A 77 4.10 -5.21 8.58
N THR A 78 4.31 -5.02 9.87
CA THR A 78 4.99 -6.00 10.71
C THR A 78 3.96 -6.95 11.31
N ALA A 79 4.16 -8.26 11.14
CA ALA A 79 3.27 -9.28 11.68
C ALA A 79 4.05 -10.47 12.25
N ALA A 80 3.50 -11.09 13.29
CA ALA A 80 4.04 -12.32 13.88
C ALA A 80 3.29 -13.56 13.39
N SER A 81 4.04 -14.61 13.11
CA SER A 81 3.51 -15.96 12.95
C SER A 81 3.01 -16.55 14.27
N PRO A 82 2.29 -17.69 14.26
CA PRO A 82 1.86 -18.38 15.49
C PRO A 82 3.01 -18.79 16.41
N THR A 83 4.20 -19.03 15.85
CA THR A 83 5.40 -19.37 16.62
C THR A 83 6.09 -18.15 17.23
N GLY A 84 5.56 -16.94 16.99
CA GLY A 84 6.11 -15.68 17.50
C GLY A 84 7.15 -15.04 16.60
N ALA A 85 7.61 -15.70 15.53
CA ALA A 85 8.56 -15.13 14.59
C ALA A 85 7.92 -13.94 13.84
N THR A 86 8.60 -12.79 13.86
CA THR A 86 8.17 -11.56 13.22
C THR A 86 8.70 -11.45 11.79
N GLY A 87 7.92 -10.85 10.92
CA GLY A 87 8.32 -10.53 9.54
C GLY A 87 7.66 -9.24 9.08
N GLN A 88 8.29 -8.58 8.10
CA GLN A 88 7.76 -7.40 7.44
C GLN A 88 7.15 -7.77 6.10
N TYR A 89 6.04 -7.12 5.76
CA TYR A 89 5.26 -7.40 4.58
C TYR A 89 4.90 -6.10 3.88
N ARG A 90 5.11 -6.03 2.57
CA ARG A 90 4.52 -4.97 1.75
C ARG A 90 3.04 -5.29 1.57
N ALA A 91 2.18 -4.42 2.07
CA ALA A 91 0.74 -4.48 1.90
C ALA A 91 0.30 -3.35 0.96
N VAL A 92 -0.49 -3.70 -0.06
CA VAL A 92 -1.15 -2.72 -0.93
C VAL A 92 -2.64 -2.87 -0.79
N VAL A 93 -3.30 -1.83 -0.29
CA VAL A 93 -4.75 -1.78 -0.10
C VAL A 93 -5.33 -0.70 -1.01
N TRP A 94 -6.41 -1.00 -1.69
CA TRP A 94 -7.16 -0.02 -2.45
C TRP A 94 -8.58 0.10 -1.92
N GLY A 95 -9.12 1.31 -1.92
CA GLY A 95 -10.54 1.50 -1.66
C GLY A 95 -11.03 2.90 -2.01
N ILE A 96 -12.34 3.07 -1.92
CA ILE A 96 -13.00 4.35 -2.17
C ILE A 96 -13.36 4.98 -0.82
N PRO A 97 -12.77 6.13 -0.44
CA PRO A 97 -13.10 6.82 0.81
C PRO A 97 -14.61 7.06 0.96
N LYS A 98 -15.10 7.06 2.21
CA LYS A 98 -16.52 7.20 2.55
C LYS A 98 -17.43 6.09 1.96
N SER A 99 -16.86 4.95 1.58
CA SER A 99 -17.60 3.78 1.10
C SER A 99 -17.13 2.49 1.79
N TYR A 100 -17.83 1.39 1.51
CA TYR A 100 -17.45 0.04 1.93
C TYR A 100 -16.57 -0.70 0.90
N GLN A 101 -16.19 -0.05 -0.20
CA GLN A 101 -15.40 -0.69 -1.26
C GLN A 101 -13.92 -0.64 -0.89
N TRP A 102 -13.42 -1.74 -0.32
CA TRP A 102 -12.03 -1.92 0.09
C TRP A 102 -11.51 -3.30 -0.31
N MET A 103 -10.27 -3.36 -0.79
CA MET A 103 -9.65 -4.56 -1.33
C MET A 103 -8.17 -4.63 -0.96
N LEU A 104 -7.73 -5.81 -0.53
CA LEU A 104 -6.30 -6.14 -0.46
C LEU A 104 -5.82 -6.51 -1.87
N LEU A 105 -4.93 -5.71 -2.44
CA LEU A 105 -4.35 -5.94 -3.75
C LEU A 105 -3.08 -6.79 -3.67
N GLU A 106 -2.24 -6.54 -2.66
CA GLU A 106 -0.98 -7.23 -2.48
C GLU A 106 -0.66 -7.41 -0.99
N PHE A 107 -0.10 -8.57 -0.65
CA PHE A 107 0.52 -8.80 0.65
C PHE A 107 1.72 -9.73 0.45
N LYS A 108 2.94 -9.17 0.45
CA LYS A 108 4.17 -9.88 0.11
C LYS A 108 5.22 -9.71 1.19
N HIS A 109 5.83 -10.81 1.62
CA HIS A 109 6.93 -10.78 2.57
C HIS A 109 8.14 -10.03 1.99
N ILE A 110 8.69 -9.10 2.77
CA ILE A 110 9.89 -8.34 2.41
C ILE A 110 11.10 -9.17 2.85
N LYS A 111 11.88 -9.68 1.88
CA LYS A 111 13.17 -10.31 2.20
C LYS A 111 14.17 -9.20 2.50
N MET A 112 14.63 -9.12 3.74
CA MET A 112 15.82 -8.33 4.07
C MET A 112 17.04 -9.07 3.54
N THR A 113 17.64 -8.58 2.45
CA THR A 113 18.99 -8.96 2.05
C THR A 113 19.97 -8.33 3.03
N LYS A 114 20.72 -9.18 3.73
CA LYS A 114 21.81 -8.79 4.62
C LYS A 114 23.08 -8.49 3.83
#